data_AF-A0A0D2K311-F1
#
_entry.id   AF-A0A0D2K311-F1
#
_cell.length_a   1.000
_cell.length_b   1.000
_cell.length_c   1.000
_cell.angle_alpha   90.00
_cell.angle_beta   90.00
_cell.angle_gamma   90.00
#
_symmetry.space_group_name_H-M   'P 1'
#
loop_
_entity.id
_entity.type
_entity.pdbx_description
1 polymer ?
#
loop_
_entity_poly.entity_id
_entity_poly.type
_entity_poly.pdbx_seq_one_letter_code
_entity_poly.pdbx_strand_id
1 'polypeptide(L)'
;MSNDILTQLQTCYDQLLTQFFATLSYLSQRHPLVAPDPDPNDPFTNPPAGMATARASSRFQALNPPNDTTSAMTAIPTVNPGPEDTDRAPFPLHPVPPATFANAQRELAEDLVLKGQQIEMLISRLPGIGKGTQEQAEDIKVLADKVQKMEQERHARRREMKEYADRLERVIMAMAVNVDYGDDDTGNGNGLNGHG
;
A
#
# COMPACT_ATOMS: atom_id res chain seq x y z
N MET A 1 -0.85 19.58 7.18
CA MET A 1 -1.11 18.14 6.97
C MET A 1 0.18 17.41 6.56
N SER A 2 1.34 17.76 7.14
CA SER A 2 2.67 17.33 6.63
C SER A 2 3.32 16.22 7.47
N ASN A 3 2.64 15.76 8.54
CA ASN A 3 3.18 14.82 9.52
C ASN A 3 3.06 13.34 9.10
N ASP A 4 2.47 13.06 7.92
CA ASP A 4 2.22 11.70 7.44
C ASP A 4 3.26 11.24 6.39
N ILE A 5 4.22 12.10 6.01
CA ILE A 5 5.21 11.74 4.97
C ILE A 5 6.19 10.68 5.49
N LEU A 6 6.58 10.76 6.77
CA LEU A 6 7.48 9.78 7.38
C LEU A 6 6.80 8.41 7.52
N THR A 7 5.54 8.38 7.97
CA THR A 7 4.73 7.17 8.04
C THR A 7 4.46 6.59 6.65
N GLN A 8 4.22 7.45 5.66
CA GLN A 8 4.07 7.05 4.26
C GLN A 8 5.36 6.43 3.70
N LEU A 9 6.53 6.99 4.03
CA LEU A 9 7.82 6.43 3.63
C LEU A 9 8.02 5.05 4.25
N GLN A 10 7.72 4.88 5.54
CA GLN A 10 7.76 3.58 6.22
C GLN A 10 6.87 2.57 5.51
N THR A 11 5.61 2.92 5.25
CA THR A 11 4.66 2.07 4.53
C THR A 11 5.16 1.71 3.12
N CYS A 12 5.77 2.67 2.42
CA CYS A 12 6.30 2.45 1.07
C CYS A 12 7.51 1.51 1.08
N TYR A 13 8.37 1.61 2.09
CA TYR A 13 9.50 0.71 2.28
C TYR A 13 9.06 -0.72 2.61
N ASP A 14 8.06 -0.89 3.48
CA ASP A 14 7.48 -2.20 3.80
C ASP A 14 6.83 -2.86 2.57
N GLN A 15 6.14 -2.08 1.75
CA GLN A 15 5.59 -2.54 0.46
C GLN A 15 6.70 -3.00 -0.48
N LEU A 16 7.81 -2.25 -0.57
CA LEU A 16 8.95 -2.60 -1.41
C LEU A 16 9.64 -3.90 -0.96
N LEU A 17 9.80 -4.12 0.35
CA LEU A 17 10.32 -5.38 0.87
C LEU A 17 9.40 -6.56 0.58
N THR A 18 8.08 -6.37 0.74
CA THR A 18 7.07 -7.37 0.40
C THR A 18 7.16 -7.73 -1.09
N GLN A 19 7.31 -6.72 -1.93
CA GLN A 19 7.46 -6.89 -3.36
C GLN A 19 8.76 -7.62 -3.71
N PHE A 20 9.90 -7.29 -3.09
CA PHE A 20 11.14 -8.03 -3.29
C PHE A 20 10.98 -9.52 -2.97
N PHE A 21 10.39 -9.84 -1.82
CA PHE A 21 10.14 -11.23 -1.44
C PHE A 21 9.23 -11.94 -2.46
N ALA A 22 8.16 -11.28 -2.90
CA ALA A 22 7.25 -11.80 -3.91
C ALA A 22 7.95 -12.02 -5.26
N THR A 23 8.81 -11.08 -5.70
CA THR A 23 9.58 -11.21 -6.95
C THR A 23 10.55 -12.39 -6.89
N LEU A 24 11.32 -12.53 -5.81
CA LEU A 24 12.26 -13.64 -5.64
C LEU A 24 11.53 -14.98 -5.60
N SER A 25 10.41 -15.04 -4.87
CA SER A 25 9.57 -16.25 -4.80
C SER A 25 8.96 -16.61 -6.15
N TYR A 26 8.52 -15.62 -6.93
CA TYR A 26 8.02 -15.84 -8.29
C TYR A 26 9.12 -16.38 -9.20
N LEU A 27 10.31 -15.76 -9.17
CA LEU A 27 11.45 -16.18 -9.99
C LEU A 27 11.89 -17.60 -9.64
N SER A 28 11.94 -17.96 -8.35
CA SER A 28 12.36 -19.30 -7.93
C SER A 28 11.37 -20.40 -8.27
N GLN A 29 10.06 -20.11 -8.26
CA GLN A 29 9.01 -21.12 -8.46
C GLN A 29 8.54 -21.26 -9.91
N ARG A 30 8.62 -20.17 -10.70
CA ARG A 30 8.01 -20.07 -12.04
C ARG A 30 9.01 -20.12 -13.18
N HIS A 31 10.32 -20.17 -12.90
CA HIS A 31 11.34 -20.21 -13.95
C HIS A 31 11.09 -21.36 -14.95
N PRO A 32 11.37 -21.15 -16.24
CA PRO A 32 11.31 -22.23 -17.22
C PRO A 32 12.43 -23.24 -16.93
N LEU A 33 12.09 -24.53 -16.99
CA LEU A 33 13.08 -25.60 -16.87
C LEU A 33 13.88 -25.66 -18.17
N VAL A 34 15.19 -25.43 -18.08
CA VAL A 34 16.11 -25.54 -19.20
C VAL A 34 16.75 -26.92 -19.13
N ALA A 35 16.55 -27.73 -20.17
CA ALA A 35 17.24 -29.00 -20.28
C ALA A 35 18.74 -28.75 -20.47
N PRO A 36 19.62 -29.52 -19.80
CA PRO A 36 21.05 -29.44 -20.05
C PRO A 36 21.36 -29.78 -21.52
N ASP A 37 22.45 -29.21 -22.04
CA ASP A 37 22.90 -29.53 -23.39
C ASP A 37 23.16 -31.05 -23.52
N PRO A 38 22.76 -31.67 -24.64
CA PRO A 38 22.91 -33.11 -24.82
C PRO A 38 24.40 -33.46 -24.88
N ASP A 39 24.89 -34.21 -23.89
CA ASP A 39 26.24 -34.77 -23.92
C ASP A 39 26.28 -35.95 -24.89
N PRO A 40 27.07 -35.89 -25.98
CA PRO A 40 27.20 -36.98 -26.95
C PRO A 40 27.71 -38.29 -26.33
N ASN A 41 28.39 -38.21 -25.17
CA ASN A 41 28.97 -39.35 -24.45
C ASN A 41 28.08 -39.85 -23.31
N ASP A 42 26.88 -39.29 -23.09
CA ASP A 42 25.96 -39.78 -22.04
C ASP A 42 25.50 -41.22 -22.36
N PRO A 43 25.94 -42.24 -21.58
CA PRO A 43 25.59 -43.64 -21.82
C PRO A 43 24.08 -43.93 -21.66
N PHE A 44 23.33 -43.06 -20.97
CA PHE A 44 21.90 -43.22 -20.73
C PHE A 44 21.05 -42.61 -21.85
N THR A 45 21.48 -41.49 -22.42
CA THR A 45 20.79 -40.80 -23.54
C THR A 45 21.23 -41.34 -24.92
N ASN A 46 22.50 -41.74 -25.08
CA ASN A 46 23.04 -42.30 -26.31
C ASN A 46 23.81 -43.61 -26.02
N PRO A 47 23.10 -44.74 -25.80
CA PRO A 47 23.75 -45.99 -25.45
C PRO A 47 24.65 -46.46 -26.60
N PRO A 48 25.88 -46.93 -26.31
CA PRO A 48 26.75 -47.50 -27.34
C PRO A 48 26.02 -48.66 -28.04
N ALA A 49 26.25 -48.82 -29.34
CA ALA A 49 25.51 -49.76 -30.20
C ALA A 49 25.44 -51.20 -29.65
N GLY A 50 26.38 -51.63 -28.80
CA GLY A 50 26.38 -52.93 -28.13
C GLY A 50 25.43 -53.07 -26.92
N MET A 51 24.96 -51.96 -26.32
CA MET A 51 24.03 -51.97 -25.17
C MET A 51 22.57 -51.80 -25.60
N ALA A 52 22.33 -51.14 -26.75
CA ALA A 52 21.00 -51.08 -27.39
C ALA A 52 20.48 -52.48 -27.80
N THR A 53 21.39 -53.38 -28.20
CA THR A 53 21.05 -54.77 -28.53
C THR A 53 20.60 -55.56 -27.30
N ALA A 54 21.16 -55.33 -26.12
CA ALA A 54 20.72 -56.00 -24.89
C ALA A 54 19.30 -55.60 -24.44
N ARG A 55 18.89 -54.34 -24.65
CA ARG A 55 17.49 -53.89 -24.45
C ARG A 55 16.54 -54.36 -25.54
N ALA A 56 17.03 -54.61 -26.76
CA ALA A 56 16.23 -55.17 -27.85
C ALA A 56 16.05 -56.70 -27.73
N SER A 57 17.05 -57.42 -27.19
CA SER A 57 17.01 -58.88 -27.04
C SER A 57 16.06 -59.39 -25.95
N SER A 58 15.61 -58.55 -25.01
CA SER A 58 14.49 -58.88 -24.11
C SER A 58 13.12 -58.66 -24.75
N ARG A 59 13.06 -58.18 -26.01
CA ARG A 59 11.81 -57.84 -26.71
C ARG A 59 11.35 -58.90 -27.71
N PHE A 60 12.12 -59.97 -27.94
CA PHE A 60 11.80 -61.00 -28.94
C PHE A 60 11.91 -62.42 -28.39
N GLN A 61 11.02 -62.77 -27.45
CA GLN A 61 10.64 -64.16 -27.24
C GLN A 61 9.13 -64.25 -27.04
N ALA A 62 8.38 -64.29 -28.14
CA ALA A 62 7.09 -64.98 -28.26
C ALA A 62 6.53 -64.89 -29.71
N LEU A 63 6.61 -66.01 -30.44
CA LEU A 63 5.68 -66.44 -31.50
C LEU A 63 5.09 -67.75 -30.93
N ASN A 64 3.79 -68.05 -30.75
CA ASN A 64 2.51 -67.59 -31.31
C ASN A 64 1.31 -68.05 -30.39
N PRO A 65 0.02 -67.67 -30.68
CA PRO A 65 -1.16 -67.56 -29.77
C PRO A 65 -2.25 -68.68 -30.03
N PRO A 66 -3.56 -68.65 -29.61
CA PRO A 66 -4.39 -67.57 -29.02
C PRO A 66 -5.31 -67.93 -27.83
N ASN A 67 -5.64 -66.92 -27.01
CA ASN A 67 -6.86 -66.91 -26.21
C ASN A 67 -7.31 -65.47 -25.93
N ASP A 68 -8.58 -65.20 -26.21
CA ASP A 68 -9.26 -63.90 -26.08
C ASP A 68 -9.50 -63.53 -24.61
N THR A 69 -9.13 -62.31 -24.21
CA THR A 69 -9.96 -61.45 -23.34
C THR A 69 -9.39 -60.03 -23.28
N THR A 70 -10.28 -59.06 -23.41
CA THR A 70 -10.05 -57.64 -23.68
C THR A 70 -9.69 -56.79 -22.47
N SER A 71 -8.89 -55.75 -22.78
CA SER A 71 -8.69 -54.46 -22.08
C SER A 71 -7.56 -54.38 -21.05
N ALA A 72 -6.35 -54.01 -21.52
CA ALA A 72 -5.26 -53.52 -20.69
C ALA A 72 -4.67 -52.21 -21.28
N MET A 73 -4.43 -51.29 -20.36
CA MET A 73 -4.20 -49.86 -20.54
C MET A 73 -2.83 -49.53 -21.16
N THR A 74 -2.83 -48.49 -21.99
CA THR A 74 -1.66 -47.86 -22.62
C THR A 74 -0.68 -47.33 -21.57
N ALA A 75 0.51 -47.95 -21.47
CA ALA A 75 1.56 -47.52 -20.55
C ALA A 75 2.39 -46.37 -21.14
N ILE A 76 2.24 -45.19 -20.55
CA ILE A 76 3.11 -44.02 -20.73
C ILE A 76 4.46 -44.34 -20.04
N PRO A 77 5.62 -43.99 -20.61
CA PRO A 77 6.90 -44.24 -19.95
C PRO A 77 7.04 -43.40 -18.67
N THR A 78 6.99 -44.05 -17.52
CA THR A 78 7.27 -43.43 -16.22
C THR A 78 8.78 -43.24 -16.07
N VAL A 79 9.25 -41.99 -16.15
CA VAL A 79 10.59 -41.61 -15.70
C VAL A 79 10.60 -41.72 -14.19
N ASN A 80 11.44 -42.59 -13.63
CA ASN A 80 11.55 -42.78 -12.18
C ASN A 80 12.56 -41.75 -11.64
N PRO A 81 12.15 -40.76 -10.83
CA PRO A 81 13.02 -39.70 -10.35
C PRO A 81 14.13 -40.25 -9.43
N GLY A 82 15.29 -39.60 -9.39
CA GLY A 82 16.41 -40.01 -8.52
C GLY A 82 16.10 -39.81 -7.03
N PRO A 83 16.90 -40.38 -6.10
CA PRO A 83 16.69 -40.20 -4.65
C PRO A 83 16.81 -38.73 -4.20
N GLU A 84 17.46 -37.87 -4.97
CA GLU A 84 17.44 -36.41 -4.76
C GLU A 84 16.12 -35.72 -5.18
N ASP A 85 15.31 -36.33 -6.04
CA ASP A 85 13.97 -35.84 -6.42
C ASP A 85 12.87 -36.23 -5.40
N THR A 86 13.17 -37.13 -4.46
CA THR A 86 12.22 -37.54 -3.40
C THR A 86 12.14 -36.53 -2.25
N ASP A 87 13.16 -35.68 -2.07
CA ASP A 87 13.09 -34.56 -1.15
C ASP A 87 12.27 -33.44 -1.81
N ARG A 88 10.95 -33.61 -1.75
CA ARG A 88 9.96 -32.64 -2.20
C ARG A 88 10.31 -31.28 -1.58
N ALA A 89 10.89 -30.39 -2.38
CA ALA A 89 11.12 -29.01 -1.97
C ALA A 89 9.83 -28.49 -1.30
N PRO A 90 9.92 -27.74 -0.18
CA PRO A 90 8.75 -27.24 0.55
C PRO A 90 7.73 -26.51 -0.34
N PHE A 91 8.19 -26.03 -1.50
CA PHE A 91 7.39 -25.39 -2.54
C PHE A 91 7.51 -26.19 -3.84
N PRO A 92 6.40 -26.74 -4.36
CA PRO A 92 6.41 -27.42 -5.65
C PRO A 92 6.70 -26.42 -6.78
N LEU A 93 7.62 -26.78 -7.68
CA LEU A 93 7.90 -25.99 -8.88
C LEU A 93 6.65 -25.93 -9.76
N HIS A 94 6.31 -24.74 -10.26
CA HIS A 94 5.20 -24.55 -11.18
C HIS A 94 5.68 -23.74 -12.40
N PRO A 95 6.51 -24.35 -13.26
CA PRO A 95 7.13 -23.67 -14.37
C PRO A 95 6.08 -23.06 -15.30
N VAL A 96 6.41 -21.89 -15.82
CA VAL A 96 5.56 -21.09 -16.72
C VAL A 96 6.31 -20.97 -18.06
N PRO A 97 5.61 -20.84 -19.20
CA PRO A 97 6.28 -20.68 -20.49
C PRO A 97 7.28 -19.50 -20.48
N PRO A 98 8.42 -19.60 -21.20
CA PRO A 98 9.48 -18.60 -21.16
C PRO A 98 9.02 -17.17 -21.51
N ALA A 99 8.12 -17.03 -22.48
CA ALA A 99 7.59 -15.73 -22.88
C ALA A 99 6.77 -15.06 -21.77
N THR A 100 5.89 -15.82 -21.12
CA THR A 100 5.09 -15.34 -19.98
C THR A 100 5.96 -15.01 -18.76
N PHE A 101 7.01 -15.81 -18.51
CA PHE A 101 7.97 -15.55 -17.44
C PHE A 101 8.77 -14.27 -17.69
N ALA A 102 9.29 -14.07 -18.90
CA ALA A 102 10.05 -12.88 -19.27
C ALA A 102 9.21 -11.60 -19.20
N ASN A 103 7.95 -11.66 -19.64
CA ASN A 103 7.02 -10.54 -19.52
C ASN A 103 6.74 -10.19 -18.06
N ALA A 104 6.45 -11.19 -17.22
CA ALA A 104 6.22 -10.98 -15.80
C ALA A 104 7.47 -10.45 -15.08
N GLN A 105 8.66 -10.95 -15.42
CA GLN A 105 9.93 -10.44 -14.89
C GLN A 105 10.11 -8.95 -15.21
N ARG A 106 9.76 -8.54 -16.43
CA ARG A 106 9.83 -7.14 -16.85
C ARG A 106 8.84 -6.27 -16.09
N GLU A 107 7.59 -6.70 -15.96
CA GLU A 107 6.55 -5.97 -15.21
C GLU A 107 6.94 -5.79 -13.73
N LEU A 108 7.42 -6.86 -13.10
CA LEU A 108 7.90 -6.82 -11.72
C LEU A 108 9.09 -5.87 -11.54
N ALA A 109 10.01 -5.83 -12.50
CA ALA A 109 11.15 -4.92 -12.48
C ALA A 109 10.72 -3.46 -12.69
N GLU A 110 9.79 -3.19 -13.60
CA GLU A 110 9.24 -1.85 -13.85
C GLU A 110 8.55 -1.30 -12.59
N ASP A 111 7.74 -2.10 -11.90
CA ASP A 111 7.06 -1.68 -10.67
C ASP A 111 8.04 -1.41 -9.51
N LEU A 112 9.09 -2.24 -9.37
CA LEU A 112 10.15 -1.99 -8.39
C LEU A 112 10.89 -0.66 -8.64
N VAL A 113 11.18 -0.33 -9.90
CA VAL A 113 11.82 0.95 -10.26
C VAL A 113 10.90 2.13 -9.96
N LEU A 114 9.62 2.02 -10.31
CA LEU A 114 8.63 3.06 -10.01
C LEU A 114 8.47 3.27 -8.50
N LYS A 115 8.46 2.20 -7.71
CA LYS A 115 8.47 2.28 -6.23
C LYS A 115 9.74 2.94 -5.70
N GLY A 116 10.90 2.63 -6.27
CA GLY A 116 12.16 3.32 -5.94
C GLY A 116 12.07 4.83 -6.16
N GLN A 117 11.58 5.26 -7.33
CA GLN A 117 11.37 6.67 -7.66
C GLN A 117 10.35 7.35 -6.72
N GLN A 118 9.28 6.63 -6.35
CA GLN A 118 8.30 7.12 -5.38
C GLN A 118 8.97 7.41 -4.02
N ILE A 119 9.85 6.52 -3.56
CA ILE A 119 10.60 6.70 -2.31
C ILE A 119 11.54 7.90 -2.41
N GLU A 120 12.29 8.06 -3.49
CA GLU A 120 13.16 9.24 -3.70
C GLU A 120 12.39 10.56 -3.67
N MET A 121 11.21 10.58 -4.31
CA MET A 121 10.33 11.74 -4.30
C MET A 121 9.78 12.04 -2.89
N LEU A 122 9.41 11.01 -2.13
CA LEU A 122 8.97 11.17 -0.73
C LEU A 122 10.11 11.68 0.16
N ILE A 123 11.33 11.15 0.00
CA ILE A 123 12.52 11.63 0.73
C ILE A 123 12.75 13.11 0.42
N SER A 124 12.67 13.50 -0.85
CA SER A 124 12.87 14.89 -1.29
C SER A 124 11.81 15.86 -0.74
N ARG A 125 10.63 15.35 -0.38
CA ARG A 125 9.52 16.13 0.19
C ARG A 125 9.48 16.13 1.71
N LEU A 126 10.40 15.43 2.39
CA LEU A 126 10.42 15.39 3.83
C LEU A 126 10.63 16.82 4.40
N PRO A 127 9.74 17.29 5.29
CA PRO A 127 9.86 18.62 5.86
C PRO A 127 11.07 18.68 6.79
N GLY A 128 11.91 19.70 6.61
CA GLY A 128 13.08 19.92 7.46
C GLY A 128 14.31 19.08 7.10
N ILE A 129 14.33 18.38 5.95
CA ILE A 129 15.58 17.78 5.46
C ILE A 129 16.61 18.88 5.21
N GLY A 130 17.86 18.62 5.63
CA GLY A 130 18.97 19.57 5.43
C GLY A 130 19.02 20.75 6.40
N LYS A 131 18.00 20.95 7.25
CA LYS A 131 18.06 21.94 8.34
C LYS A 131 18.75 21.36 9.57
N GLY A 132 19.65 22.14 10.18
CA GLY A 132 20.29 21.76 11.44
C GLY A 132 19.28 21.73 12.60
N THR A 133 19.51 20.86 13.59
CA THR A 133 18.67 20.79 14.81
C THR A 133 18.62 22.11 15.56
N GLN A 134 19.73 22.84 15.56
CA GLN A 134 19.82 24.16 16.19
C GLN A 134 18.98 25.21 15.45
N GLU A 135 19.06 25.27 14.12
CA GLU A 135 18.23 26.16 13.29
C GLU A 135 16.74 25.87 13.49
N GLN A 136 16.37 24.59 13.53
CA GLN A 136 14.98 24.17 13.83
C GLN A 136 14.54 24.62 15.23
N ALA A 137 15.39 24.51 16.24
CA ALA A 137 15.08 24.95 17.60
C ALA A 137 14.94 26.48 17.70
N GLU A 138 15.79 27.23 17.01
CA GLU A 138 15.71 28.68 16.91
C GLU A 138 14.42 29.12 16.20
N ASP A 139 14.08 28.48 15.07
CA ASP A 139 12.82 28.69 14.35
C ASP A 139 11.61 28.44 15.27
N ILE A 140 11.61 27.35 16.05
CA ILE A 140 10.55 27.03 17.01
C ILE A 140 10.42 28.13 18.06
N LYS A 141 11.54 28.62 18.61
CA LYS A 141 11.53 29.68 19.61
C LYS A 141 10.93 30.97 19.05
N VAL A 142 11.36 31.39 17.86
CA VAL A 142 10.83 32.58 17.19
C VAL A 142 9.33 32.43 16.90
N LEU A 143 8.89 31.24 16.48
CA LEU A 143 7.49 30.98 16.19
C LEU A 143 6.64 30.99 17.47
N ALA A 144 7.16 30.45 18.57
CA ALA A 144 6.51 30.48 19.88
C ALA A 144 6.31 31.93 20.37
N ASP A 145 7.35 32.77 20.27
CA ASP A 145 7.27 34.19 20.63
C ASP A 145 6.24 34.94 19.78
N LYS A 146 6.16 34.64 18.48
CA LYS A 146 5.15 35.21 17.56
C LYS A 146 3.74 34.77 17.94
N VAL A 147 3.52 33.49 18.25
CA VAL A 147 2.23 32.96 18.70
C VAL A 147 1.78 33.66 19.98
N GLN A 148 2.68 33.79 20.95
CA GLN A 148 2.39 34.47 22.21
C GLN A 148 1.97 35.94 22.00
N LYS A 149 2.66 36.68 21.14
CA LYS A 149 2.29 38.06 20.80
C LYS A 149 0.91 38.13 20.13
N MET A 150 0.65 37.27 19.14
CA MET A 150 -0.65 37.22 18.48
C MET A 150 -1.78 36.85 19.45
N GLU A 151 -1.53 35.97 20.42
CA GLU A 151 -2.49 35.65 21.46
C GLU A 151 -2.78 36.85 22.37
N GLN A 152 -1.77 37.60 22.79
CA GLN A 152 -1.94 38.82 23.59
C GLN A 152 -2.79 39.86 22.85
N GLU A 153 -2.49 40.10 21.58
CA GLU A 153 -3.28 41.00 20.72
C GLU A 153 -4.72 40.51 20.54
N ARG A 154 -4.91 39.19 20.35
CA ARG A 154 -6.23 38.57 20.27
C ARG A 154 -7.01 38.72 21.58
N HIS A 155 -6.33 38.65 22.72
CA HIS A 155 -6.94 38.87 24.03
C HIS A 155 -7.31 40.34 24.25
N ALA A 156 -6.45 41.28 23.88
CA ALA A 156 -6.72 42.71 23.97
C ALA A 156 -7.94 43.10 23.10
N ARG A 157 -7.94 42.71 21.82
CA ARG A 157 -9.09 42.96 20.92
C ARG A 157 -10.39 42.34 21.43
N ARG A 158 -10.34 41.15 22.04
CA ARG A 158 -11.52 40.54 22.66
C ARG A 158 -12.00 41.28 23.90
N ARG A 159 -11.10 41.90 24.68
CA ARG A 159 -11.48 42.75 25.82
C ARG A 159 -12.18 44.02 25.33
N GLU A 160 -11.58 44.72 24.38
CA GLU A 160 -12.19 45.92 23.77
C GLU A 160 -13.56 45.62 23.17
N MET A 161 -13.67 44.51 22.42
CA MET A 161 -14.94 44.05 21.86
C MET A 161 -15.99 43.79 22.95
N LYS A 162 -15.59 43.19 24.08
CA LYS A 162 -16.49 42.98 25.22
C LYS A 162 -16.93 44.31 25.84
N GLU A 163 -16.01 45.26 26.01
CA GLU A 163 -16.37 46.58 26.53
C GLU A 163 -17.36 47.32 25.63
N TYR A 164 -17.19 47.24 24.31
CA TYR A 164 -18.16 47.80 23.36
C TYR A 164 -19.51 47.09 23.42
N ALA A 165 -19.52 45.76 23.56
CA ALA A 165 -20.74 44.97 23.74
C ALA A 165 -21.48 45.36 25.04
N ASP A 166 -20.78 45.46 26.17
CA ASP A 166 -21.35 45.86 27.47
C ASP A 166 -21.89 47.31 27.45
N ARG A 167 -21.29 48.20 26.64
CA ARG A 167 -21.82 49.56 26.42
C ARG A 167 -23.09 49.54 25.59
N LEU A 168 -23.11 48.76 24.51
CA LEU A 168 -24.28 48.61 23.65
C LEU A 168 -25.45 47.99 24.42
N GLU A 169 -25.20 46.95 25.22
CA GLU A 169 -26.21 46.31 26.08
C GLU A 169 -26.85 47.32 27.03
N ARG A 170 -26.06 48.19 27.68
CA ARG A 170 -26.60 49.25 28.55
C ARG A 170 -27.49 50.24 27.81
N VAL A 171 -27.10 50.67 26.61
CA VAL A 171 -27.92 51.58 25.79
C VAL A 171 -29.22 50.90 25.37
N ILE A 172 -29.16 49.63 24.95
CA ILE A 172 -30.34 48.83 24.59
C ILE A 172 -31.29 48.69 25.80
N MET A 173 -30.76 48.39 26.99
CA MET A 173 -31.57 48.28 28.20
C MET A 173 -32.20 49.62 28.60
N ALA A 174 -31.47 50.74 28.49
CA ALA A 174 -32.02 52.06 28.75
C ALA A 174 -33.12 52.44 27.74
N MET A 175 -32.94 52.12 26.46
CA MET A 175 -33.96 52.32 25.43
C MET A 175 -35.20 51.44 25.67
N ALA A 176 -35.01 50.16 26.00
CA ALA A 176 -36.11 49.24 26.30
C ALA A 176 -36.96 49.74 27.48
N VAL A 177 -36.33 50.21 28.56
CA VAL A 177 -37.04 50.80 29.71
C VAL A 177 -37.84 52.05 29.31
N ASN A 178 -37.25 52.94 28.51
CA ASN A 178 -37.97 54.15 28.06
C ASN A 178 -39.14 53.85 27.11
N VAL A 179 -39.07 52.76 26.35
CA VAL A 179 -40.19 52.29 25.50
C VAL A 179 -41.32 51.72 26.36
N ASP A 180 -41.00 51.01 27.44
CA ASP A 180 -42.00 50.46 28.38
C ASP A 180 -42.78 51.55 29.14
N TYR A 181 -42.15 52.69 29.45
CA TYR A 181 -42.83 53.83 30.08
C TYR A 181 -43.67 54.69 29.12
N GLY A 182 -43.59 54.45 27.80
CA GLY A 182 -44.28 55.24 26.79
C GLY A 182 -45.71 54.79 26.49
N ASP A 183 -46.12 53.60 26.95
CA ASP A 183 -47.41 52.98 26.59
C ASP A 183 -48.44 52.98 27.75
N ASP A 184 -48.08 53.47 28.95
CA ASP A 184 -48.93 53.41 30.16
C ASP A 184 -49.53 54.76 30.63
N ASP A 185 -49.39 55.88 29.89
CA ASP A 185 -49.94 57.20 30.31
C ASP A 185 -50.99 57.83 29.36
N THR A 186 -51.86 57.02 28.75
CA THR A 186 -53.06 57.54 28.04
C THR A 186 -54.39 56.93 28.48
N GLY A 187 -54.52 56.53 29.74
CA GLY A 187 -55.80 55.99 30.19
C GLY A 187 -55.99 56.01 31.69
N ASN A 188 -56.29 57.18 32.27
CA ASN A 188 -57.40 57.39 33.21
C ASN A 188 -57.33 58.79 33.86
N GLY A 189 -58.40 59.60 33.69
CA GLY A 189 -58.70 60.66 34.67
C GLY A 189 -59.10 62.04 34.14
N ASN A 190 -60.37 62.20 33.75
CA ASN A 190 -61.27 63.33 34.10
C ASN A 190 -62.42 63.35 33.07
N GLY A 191 -63.70 63.37 33.45
CA GLY A 191 -64.24 64.18 34.53
C GLY A 191 -65.16 65.22 33.90
N LEU A 192 -66.45 65.07 34.21
CA LEU A 192 -67.59 65.92 33.92
C LEU A 192 -67.31 67.43 33.71
N ASN A 193 -68.03 68.04 32.76
CA ASN A 193 -68.77 69.33 32.81
C ASN A 193 -69.13 69.71 31.35
N GLY A 194 -70.34 70.08 30.91
CA GLY A 194 -71.44 70.80 31.55
C GLY A 194 -71.63 72.15 30.79
N HIS A 195 -72.86 72.43 30.32
CA HIS A 195 -73.37 73.61 29.55
C HIS A 195 -73.53 73.34 28.04
N GLY A 196 -74.67 73.62 27.39
CA GLY A 196 -75.96 74.19 27.76
C GLY A 196 -76.82 74.22 26.50
#